data_AF-G2Q6N4-F1
#
_entry.id   AF-G2Q6N4-F1
#
_cell.length_a   1.000
_cell.length_b   1.000
_cell.length_c   1.000
_cell.angle_alpha   90.00
_cell.angle_beta   90.00
_cell.angle_gamma   90.00
#
_symmetry.space_group_name_H-M   'P 1'
#
loop_
_entity.id
_entity.type
_entity.pdbx_description
1 polymer ?
#
loop_
_entity_poly.entity_id
_entity_poly.type
_entity_poly.pdbx_seq_one_letter_code
_entity_poly.pdbx_strand_id
1 'polypeptide(L)'
;MQAAGRTIEKNENDDDHSFVKRRDSTVKFVVKYWEAEDGVPSLSDVENAHFASFSLGDTGRFVVEGMAYGEKPECLASAKPVVSTFQANFVHGGLIFVVNSHHYSNNVMGWANFVYQLAENCYSIANNTAPPPWDPANLDATRFTASDFPSDSKVDGTTPSERNPLLREHLSLLFHFEFRDYEVKTF
;
A
#
# COMPACT_ATOMS: atom_id res chain seq x y z
N MET A 1 1.48 -12.93 -0.79
CA MET A 1 1.98 -12.86 0.61
C MET A 1 1.38 -11.66 1.33
N GLN A 2 0.55 -11.85 2.36
CA GLN A 2 0.04 -10.72 3.16
C GLN A 2 0.94 -10.51 4.38
N ALA A 3 1.71 -9.42 4.36
CA ALA A 3 2.73 -9.09 5.36
C ALA A 3 2.22 -8.10 6.43
N ALA A 4 0.92 -8.15 6.74
CA ALA A 4 0.32 -7.27 7.72
C ALA A 4 0.98 -7.43 9.10
N GLY A 5 1.48 -6.32 9.65
CA GLY A 5 2.15 -6.27 10.96
C GLY A 5 3.57 -6.84 10.96
N ARG A 6 4.19 -7.02 9.78
CA ARG A 6 5.57 -7.49 9.66
C ARG A 6 6.56 -6.33 9.53
N THR A 7 7.80 -6.63 9.83
CA THR A 7 8.99 -5.82 9.54
C THR A 7 9.82 -6.51 8.46
N ILE A 8 10.61 -5.74 7.71
CA ILE A 8 11.65 -6.28 6.83
C ILE A 8 12.94 -6.33 7.63
N GLU A 9 13.60 -7.47 7.70
CA GLU A 9 14.82 -7.64 8.49
C GLU A 9 15.85 -8.45 7.76
N LYS A 10 17.14 -8.11 7.95
CA LYS A 10 18.25 -8.88 7.40
C LYS A 10 18.28 -10.28 8.03
N ASN A 11 18.52 -11.29 7.20
CA ASN A 11 18.72 -12.66 7.67
C ASN A 11 20.06 -12.80 8.41
N GLU A 12 20.16 -13.75 9.34
CA GLU A 12 21.40 -13.99 10.09
C GLU A 12 22.47 -14.73 9.26
N ASN A 13 22.03 -15.55 8.31
CA ASN A 13 22.88 -16.53 7.62
C ASN A 13 23.25 -16.11 6.17
N ASP A 14 22.72 -15.00 5.69
CA ASP A 14 22.95 -14.50 4.34
C ASP A 14 22.78 -12.98 4.27
N ASP A 15 22.97 -12.42 3.07
CA ASP A 15 22.81 -10.98 2.81
C ASP A 15 21.39 -10.57 2.39
N ASP A 16 20.44 -11.51 2.41
CA ASP A 16 19.05 -11.28 2.04
C ASP A 16 18.22 -10.78 3.25
N HIS A 17 16.97 -10.44 2.98
CA HIS A 17 16.01 -9.96 3.97
C HIS A 17 14.74 -10.79 3.97
N SER A 18 14.15 -10.95 5.14
CA SER A 18 12.88 -11.66 5.33
C SER A 18 11.81 -10.75 5.92
N PHE A 19 10.55 -11.07 5.62
CA PHE A 19 9.40 -10.51 6.31
C PHE A 19 9.19 -11.23 7.65
N VAL A 20 9.55 -10.58 8.74
CA VAL A 20 9.48 -11.17 10.08
C VAL A 20 8.15 -10.84 10.74
N LYS A 21 7.48 -11.88 11.26
CA LYS A 21 6.32 -11.75 12.15
C LYS A 21 6.67 -12.39 13.50
N ARG A 22 6.57 -11.61 14.57
CA ARG A 22 6.73 -12.08 15.95
C ARG A 22 5.37 -12.26 16.62
N ARG A 23 5.37 -12.86 17.81
CA ARG A 23 4.14 -13.07 18.60
C ARG A 23 3.47 -11.75 18.99
N ASP A 24 4.26 -10.73 19.25
CA ASP A 24 3.88 -9.37 19.63
C ASP A 24 3.78 -8.42 18.42
N SER A 25 4.00 -8.91 17.20
CA SER A 25 3.80 -8.12 15.98
C SER A 25 2.35 -7.70 15.84
N THR A 26 2.11 -6.40 15.88
CA THR A 26 0.79 -5.79 15.64
C THR A 26 0.77 -4.97 14.36
N VAL A 27 -0.41 -4.86 13.77
CA VAL A 27 -0.68 -3.89 12.72
C VAL A 27 -0.95 -2.53 13.35
N LYS A 28 -0.32 -1.47 12.85
CA LYS A 28 -0.67 -0.10 13.22
C LYS A 28 -1.95 0.31 12.48
N PHE A 29 -3.06 0.38 13.22
CA PHE A 29 -4.35 0.87 12.76
C PHE A 29 -4.68 2.15 13.51
N VAL A 30 -4.83 3.26 12.79
CA VAL A 30 -5.11 4.59 13.35
C VAL A 30 -6.52 5.01 12.98
N VAL A 31 -7.27 5.54 13.94
CA VAL A 31 -8.57 6.16 13.69
C VAL A 31 -8.43 7.65 13.95
N LYS A 32 -8.83 8.46 12.97
CA LYS A 32 -8.91 9.92 13.09
C LYS A 32 -10.33 10.38 12.80
N TYR A 33 -10.81 11.31 13.62
CA TYR A 33 -12.05 12.04 13.39
C TYR A 33 -11.67 13.48 13.06
N TRP A 34 -12.17 13.97 11.93
CA TRP A 34 -11.91 15.31 11.43
C TRP A 34 -13.16 16.15 11.60
N GLU A 35 -12.99 17.34 12.17
CA GLU A 35 -14.05 18.34 12.30
C GLU A 35 -13.97 19.36 11.16
N ALA A 36 -15.01 20.16 10.97
CA ALA A 36 -15.06 21.16 9.89
C ALA A 36 -13.93 22.20 10.03
N GLU A 37 -13.54 22.50 11.26
CA GLU A 37 -12.49 23.47 11.60
C GLU A 37 -11.08 22.97 11.26
N ASP A 38 -10.89 21.66 11.04
CA ASP A 38 -9.59 21.08 10.69
C ASP A 38 -9.16 21.37 9.24
N GLY A 39 -10.05 21.98 8.45
CA GLY A 39 -9.82 22.34 7.04
C GLY A 39 -9.69 21.12 6.13
N VAL A 40 -10.36 20.02 6.48
CA VAL A 40 -10.41 18.77 5.69
C VAL A 40 -11.70 18.78 4.86
N PRO A 41 -11.65 18.44 3.55
CA PRO A 41 -12.85 18.39 2.72
C PRO A 41 -13.87 17.36 3.21
N SER A 42 -15.16 17.67 3.06
CA SER A 42 -16.21 16.67 3.25
C SER A 42 -16.20 15.63 2.14
N LEU A 43 -16.88 14.50 2.32
CA LEU A 43 -17.04 13.52 1.24
C LEU A 43 -17.72 14.15 0.02
N SER A 44 -18.73 15.01 0.24
CA SER A 44 -19.41 15.74 -0.83
C SER A 44 -18.48 16.67 -1.60
N ASP A 45 -17.53 17.33 -0.94
CA ASP A 45 -16.55 18.19 -1.62
C ASP A 45 -15.62 17.36 -2.51
N VAL A 46 -15.18 16.19 -2.02
CA VAL A 46 -14.36 15.24 -2.78
C VAL A 46 -15.13 14.69 -3.99
N GLU A 47 -16.41 14.34 -3.81
CA GLU A 47 -17.30 13.90 -4.89
C GLU A 47 -17.50 14.98 -5.95
N ASN A 48 -17.78 16.23 -5.53
CA ASN A 48 -17.93 17.38 -6.44
C ASN A 48 -16.63 17.69 -7.21
N ALA A 49 -15.47 17.31 -6.67
CA ALA A 49 -14.18 17.39 -7.32
C ALA A 49 -13.82 16.11 -8.11
N HIS A 50 -14.77 15.22 -8.36
CA HIS A 50 -14.59 13.95 -9.09
C HIS A 50 -13.48 13.07 -8.48
N PHE A 51 -13.37 13.05 -7.15
CA PHE A 51 -12.35 12.30 -6.41
C PHE A 51 -10.91 12.65 -6.81
N ALA A 52 -10.69 13.83 -7.39
CA ALA A 52 -9.36 14.27 -7.75
C ALA A 52 -8.52 14.52 -6.48
N SER A 53 -7.30 13.98 -6.45
CA SER A 53 -6.43 14.03 -5.27
C SER A 53 -6.11 15.45 -4.79
N PHE A 54 -6.13 16.45 -5.69
CA PHE A 54 -5.90 17.84 -5.32
C PHE A 54 -6.96 18.37 -4.33
N SER A 55 -8.18 17.83 -4.36
CA SER A 55 -9.26 18.24 -3.45
C SER A 55 -8.98 17.89 -2.00
N LEU A 56 -8.10 16.91 -1.75
CA LEU A 56 -7.67 16.49 -0.42
C LEU A 56 -6.63 17.45 0.21
N GLY A 57 -6.09 18.40 -0.56
CA GLY A 57 -5.02 19.27 -0.08
C GLY A 57 -3.77 18.47 0.30
N ASP A 58 -3.30 18.63 1.53
CA ASP A 58 -2.17 17.86 2.05
C ASP A 58 -2.56 16.40 2.36
N THR A 59 -2.30 15.54 1.39
CA THR A 59 -2.53 14.09 1.51
C THR A 59 -1.74 13.43 2.65
N GLY A 60 -0.66 14.07 3.12
CA GLY A 60 0.14 13.63 4.27
C GLY A 60 -0.65 13.51 5.57
N ARG A 61 -1.75 14.26 5.71
CA ARG A 61 -2.60 14.25 6.91
C ARG A 61 -3.40 12.94 7.05
N PHE A 62 -3.69 12.27 5.93
CA PHE A 62 -4.49 11.05 5.86
C PHE A 62 -3.68 9.75 5.96
N VAL A 63 -2.35 9.84 5.89
CA VAL A 63 -1.46 8.68 6.08
C VAL A 63 -0.96 8.60 7.52
N VAL A 64 -0.53 7.40 7.90
CA VAL A 64 0.08 7.16 9.21
C VAL A 64 1.48 7.77 9.25
N GLU A 65 1.78 8.53 10.31
CA GLU A 65 3.12 9.09 10.52
C GLU A 65 4.19 7.99 10.50
N GLY A 66 5.29 8.26 9.79
CA GLY A 66 6.39 7.33 9.53
C GLY A 66 6.24 6.53 8.24
N MET A 67 5.09 6.55 7.57
CA MET A 67 4.92 5.93 6.26
C MET A 67 5.39 6.87 5.15
N ALA A 68 6.68 6.80 4.83
CA ALA A 68 7.30 7.57 3.77
C ALA A 68 7.06 6.96 2.38
N TYR A 69 7.16 7.82 1.36
CA TYR A 69 7.23 7.39 -0.04
C TYR A 69 8.54 6.62 -0.29
N GLY A 70 8.46 5.55 -1.08
CA GLY A 70 9.44 4.44 -1.12
C GLY A 70 10.87 4.77 -1.56
N GLU A 71 11.16 5.99 -2.01
CA GLU A 71 12.49 6.40 -2.44
C GLU A 71 13.37 6.97 -1.31
N LYS A 72 12.80 7.16 -0.11
CA LYS A 72 13.55 7.75 1.00
C LYS A 72 14.39 6.70 1.75
N PRO A 73 15.51 7.10 2.41
CA PRO A 73 16.36 6.18 3.17
C PRO A 73 15.61 5.36 4.22
N GLU A 74 14.55 5.91 4.82
CA GLU A 74 13.73 5.23 5.83
C GLU A 74 12.92 4.06 5.25
N CYS A 75 12.77 3.98 3.93
CA CYS A 75 12.10 2.89 3.22
C CYS A 75 13.07 1.76 2.81
N LEU A 76 14.37 1.91 3.06
CA LEU A 76 15.33 0.84 2.76
C LEU A 76 15.11 -0.35 3.70
N ALA A 77 15.27 -1.57 3.19
CA ALA A 77 15.15 -2.79 4.01
C ALA A 77 16.06 -2.77 5.25
N SER A 78 17.24 -2.16 5.13
CA SER A 78 18.19 -1.97 6.24
C SER A 78 17.67 -1.08 7.37
N ALA A 79 16.72 -0.18 7.09
CA ALA A 79 16.05 0.67 8.07
C ALA A 79 14.91 -0.05 8.82
N LYS A 80 14.65 -1.33 8.49
CA LYS A 80 13.60 -2.17 9.08
C LYS A 80 12.20 -1.54 9.04
N PRO A 81 11.73 -1.10 7.86
CA PRO A 81 10.47 -0.40 7.75
C PRO A 81 9.29 -1.31 8.12
N VAL A 82 8.24 -0.69 8.64
CA VAL A 82 6.95 -1.36 8.84
C VAL A 82 6.35 -1.66 7.47
N VAL A 83 5.87 -2.89 7.30
CA VAL A 83 5.41 -3.35 5.97
C VAL A 83 4.02 -2.82 5.62
N SER A 84 3.16 -2.57 6.59
CA SER A 84 1.82 -2.05 6.31
C SER A 84 1.23 -1.30 7.50
N THR A 85 0.46 -0.26 7.21
CA THR A 85 -0.35 0.45 8.20
C THR A 85 -1.69 0.84 7.58
N PHE A 86 -2.64 1.15 8.45
CA PHE A 86 -4.02 1.41 8.06
C PHE A 86 -4.51 2.64 8.82
N GLN A 87 -5.22 3.54 8.14
CA GLN A 87 -5.83 4.70 8.77
C GLN A 87 -7.27 4.88 8.30
N ALA A 88 -8.19 4.92 9.26
CA ALA A 88 -9.57 5.31 9.04
C ALA A 88 -9.72 6.80 9.38
N ASN A 89 -10.01 7.62 8.38
CA ASN A 89 -10.22 9.06 8.53
C ASN A 89 -11.71 9.37 8.37
N PHE A 90 -12.42 9.51 9.48
CA PHE A 90 -13.81 9.97 9.47
C PHE A 90 -13.83 11.45 9.15
N VAL A 91 -14.42 11.79 8.01
CA VAL A 91 -14.61 13.16 7.53
C VAL A 91 -16.10 13.47 7.54
N HIS A 92 -16.47 14.74 7.38
CA HIS A 92 -17.88 15.10 7.27
C HIS A 92 -18.54 14.33 6.12
N GLY A 93 -19.59 13.57 6.44
CA GLY A 93 -20.35 12.79 5.47
C GLY A 93 -19.74 11.44 5.06
N GLY A 94 -18.58 11.03 5.58
CA GLY A 94 -18.00 9.75 5.15
C GLY A 94 -16.67 9.32 5.79
N LEU A 95 -15.99 8.40 5.09
CA LEU A 95 -14.75 7.78 5.52
C LEU A 95 -13.74 7.76 4.37
N ILE A 96 -12.54 8.27 4.63
CA ILE A 96 -11.36 8.05 3.77
C ILE A 96 -10.50 6.97 4.43
N PHE A 97 -10.54 5.76 3.87
CA PHE A 97 -9.75 4.64 4.35
C PHE A 97 -8.43 4.51 3.57
N VAL A 98 -7.31 4.62 4.29
CA VAL A 98 -5.96 4.61 3.70
C VAL A 98 -5.23 3.32 4.11
N VAL A 99 -4.74 2.61 3.11
CA VAL A 99 -3.90 1.42 3.27
C VAL A 99 -2.51 1.76 2.74
N ASN A 100 -1.52 1.86 3.63
CA ASN A 100 -0.12 1.97 3.23
C ASN A 100 0.50 0.57 3.24
N SER A 101 1.19 0.21 2.17
CA SER A 101 1.92 -1.05 2.08
C SER A 101 3.30 -0.83 1.46
N HIS A 102 4.31 -1.46 2.04
CA HIS A 102 5.67 -1.42 1.52
C HIS A 102 5.74 -2.20 0.20
N HIS A 103 6.26 -1.58 -0.85
CA HIS A 103 6.19 -2.11 -2.21
C HIS A 103 6.98 -3.43 -2.39
N TYR A 104 7.92 -3.74 -1.49
CA TYR A 104 8.58 -5.06 -1.47
C TYR A 104 7.60 -6.21 -1.15
N SER A 105 6.47 -5.93 -0.50
CA SER A 105 5.53 -6.95 -0.07
C SER A 105 4.47 -7.31 -1.11
N ASN A 106 4.16 -6.39 -2.02
CA ASN A 106 3.19 -6.59 -3.10
C ASN A 106 3.40 -5.58 -4.23
N ASN A 107 2.95 -5.97 -5.42
CA ASN A 107 2.65 -5.05 -6.50
C ASN A 107 1.18 -4.60 -6.42
N VAL A 108 0.75 -3.75 -7.36
CA VAL A 108 -0.64 -3.26 -7.42
C VAL A 108 -1.68 -4.38 -7.46
N MET A 109 -1.39 -5.50 -8.14
CA MET A 109 -2.32 -6.65 -8.21
C MET A 109 -2.40 -7.39 -6.87
N GLY A 110 -1.26 -7.59 -6.20
CA GLY A 110 -1.20 -8.16 -4.86
C GLY A 110 -1.89 -7.29 -3.82
N TRP A 111 -1.75 -5.97 -3.95
CA TRP A 111 -2.46 -5.00 -3.11
C TRP A 111 -3.98 -5.06 -3.34
N ALA A 112 -4.44 -5.08 -4.59
CA ALA A 112 -5.87 -5.18 -4.92
C ALA A 112 -6.50 -6.46 -4.35
N ASN A 113 -5.85 -7.61 -4.53
CA ASN A 113 -6.31 -8.89 -3.95
C ASN A 113 -6.32 -8.85 -2.42
N PHE A 114 -5.36 -8.16 -1.80
CA PHE A 114 -5.38 -7.93 -0.36
C PHE A 114 -6.62 -7.13 0.06
N VAL A 115 -6.95 -6.04 -0.64
CA VAL A 115 -8.12 -5.21 -0.34
C VAL A 115 -9.42 -5.99 -0.49
N TYR A 116 -9.57 -6.80 -1.55
CA TYR A 116 -10.74 -7.69 -1.71
C TYR A 116 -10.88 -8.66 -0.55
N GLN A 117 -9.78 -9.36 -0.19
CA GLN A 117 -9.81 -10.29 0.94
C GLN A 117 -10.16 -9.57 2.25
N LEU A 118 -9.63 -8.37 2.48
CA LEU A 118 -9.93 -7.56 3.66
C LEU A 118 -11.43 -7.23 3.72
N ALA A 119 -12.01 -6.77 2.61
CA ALA A 119 -13.43 -6.44 2.54
C ALA A 119 -14.33 -7.65 2.82
N GLU A 120 -14.03 -8.81 2.20
CA GLU A 120 -14.79 -10.05 2.41
C GLU A 120 -14.68 -10.57 3.85
N ASN A 121 -13.50 -10.48 4.46
CA ASN A 121 -13.36 -10.82 5.88
C ASN A 121 -14.18 -9.87 6.77
N CYS A 122 -14.11 -8.55 6.54
CA CYS A 122 -14.92 -7.57 7.26
C CYS A 122 -16.42 -7.87 7.11
N TYR A 123 -16.87 -8.19 5.89
CA TYR A 123 -18.24 -8.59 5.62
C TYR A 123 -18.62 -9.84 6.42
N SER A 124 -17.78 -10.88 6.43
CA SER A 124 -18.05 -12.12 7.14
C SER A 124 -18.21 -11.93 8.65
N ILE A 125 -17.38 -11.06 9.24
CA ILE A 125 -17.47 -10.70 10.66
C ILE A 125 -18.75 -9.91 10.93
N ALA A 126 -19.03 -8.88 10.13
CA ALA A 126 -20.19 -8.01 10.34
C ALA A 126 -21.53 -8.74 10.17
N ASN A 127 -21.58 -9.74 9.29
CA ASN A 127 -22.80 -10.48 8.96
C ASN A 127 -22.83 -11.89 9.57
N ASN A 128 -21.83 -12.26 10.36
CA ASN A 128 -21.68 -13.59 10.95
C ASN A 128 -21.81 -14.73 9.92
N THR A 129 -21.17 -14.57 8.76
CA THR A 129 -21.09 -15.59 7.72
C THR A 129 -19.75 -16.32 7.78
N ALA A 130 -19.61 -17.40 7.00
CA ALA A 130 -18.34 -18.10 6.90
C ALA A 130 -17.25 -17.18 6.32
N PRO A 131 -16.00 -17.26 6.81
CA PRO A 131 -14.90 -16.51 6.22
C PRO A 131 -14.72 -16.83 4.73
N PRO A 132 -14.32 -15.86 3.90
CA PRO A 132 -14.04 -16.11 2.49
C PRO A 132 -12.95 -17.18 2.32
N PRO A 133 -13.03 -18.01 1.27
CA PRO A 133 -11.99 -18.99 0.99
C PRO A 133 -10.65 -18.28 0.72
N TRP A 134 -9.56 -18.95 1.09
CA TRP A 134 -8.21 -18.47 0.82
C TRP A 134 -7.54 -19.42 -0.18
N ASP A 135 -7.18 -18.90 -1.36
CA ASP A 135 -6.41 -19.66 -2.34
C ASP A 135 -4.91 -19.65 -1.96
N PRO A 136 -4.30 -20.82 -1.64
CA PRO A 136 -2.87 -20.90 -1.35
C PRO A 136 -1.99 -20.40 -2.50
N ALA A 137 -2.46 -20.41 -3.76
CA ALA A 137 -1.72 -19.86 -4.89
C ALA A 137 -1.42 -18.35 -4.72
N ASN A 138 -2.21 -17.62 -3.93
CA ASN A 138 -1.93 -16.21 -3.59
C ASN A 138 -0.71 -16.02 -2.64
N LEU A 139 -0.16 -17.11 -2.11
CA LEU A 139 1.09 -17.14 -1.36
C LEU A 139 2.28 -17.60 -2.21
N ASP A 140 2.05 -18.09 -3.43
CA ASP A 140 3.12 -18.52 -4.32
C ASP A 140 3.85 -17.31 -4.91
N ALA A 141 4.96 -16.94 -4.28
CA ALA A 141 5.84 -15.89 -4.74
C ALA A 141 6.89 -16.38 -5.75
N THR A 142 6.97 -17.69 -6.03
CA THR A 142 8.03 -18.27 -6.88
C THR A 142 8.04 -17.67 -8.29
N ARG A 143 6.89 -17.19 -8.76
CA ARG A 143 6.74 -16.49 -10.05
C ARG A 143 7.38 -15.10 -10.09
N PHE A 144 7.65 -14.50 -8.93
CA PHE A 144 8.12 -13.12 -8.79
C PHE A 144 9.47 -13.02 -8.07
N THR A 145 9.91 -14.08 -7.41
CA THR A 145 11.24 -14.17 -6.81
C THR A 145 12.21 -14.78 -7.80
N ALA A 146 13.38 -14.16 -7.96
CA ALA A 146 14.48 -14.82 -8.65
C ALA A 146 14.78 -16.16 -7.98
N SER A 147 15.25 -17.13 -8.77
CA SER A 147 15.79 -18.36 -8.21
C SER A 147 16.95 -18.01 -7.28
N ASP A 148 17.01 -18.65 -6.10
CA ASP A 148 18.16 -18.45 -5.22
C ASP A 148 19.40 -19.04 -5.90
N PHE A 149 20.37 -18.17 -6.17
CA PHE A 149 21.64 -18.58 -6.73
C PHE A 149 22.61 -18.89 -5.59
N PRO A 150 23.51 -19.87 -5.75
CA PRO A 150 24.62 -20.06 -4.82
C PRO A 150 25.39 -18.75 -4.59
N SER A 151 25.77 -18.45 -3.35
CA SER A 151 26.41 -17.17 -2.99
C SER A 151 27.70 -16.91 -3.76
N ASP A 152 28.44 -17.95 -4.10
CA ASP A 152 29.65 -17.91 -4.93
C ASP A 152 29.39 -17.56 -6.41
N SER A 153 28.14 -17.66 -6.86
CA SER A 153 27.69 -17.30 -8.20
C SER A 153 27.07 -15.90 -8.27
N LYS A 154 26.85 -15.23 -7.13
CA LYS A 154 26.35 -13.85 -7.07
C LYS A 154 27.50 -12.89 -7.38
N VAL A 155 27.22 -11.86 -8.18
CA VAL A 155 28.17 -10.77 -8.48
C VAL A 155 27.65 -9.47 -7.87
N ASP A 156 28.57 -8.61 -7.44
CA ASP A 156 28.19 -7.30 -6.91
C ASP A 156 27.44 -6.49 -7.97
N GLY A 157 26.26 -5.99 -7.59
CA GLY A 157 25.50 -5.08 -8.43
C GLY A 157 26.26 -3.77 -8.65
N THR A 158 25.97 -3.09 -9.76
CA THR A 158 26.47 -1.73 -9.97
C THR A 158 26.00 -0.81 -8.85
N THR A 159 26.84 0.14 -8.45
CA THR A 159 26.46 1.18 -7.48
C THR A 159 25.12 1.82 -7.89
N PRO A 160 24.16 1.99 -6.96
CA PRO A 160 22.91 2.67 -7.26
C PRO A 160 23.17 4.02 -7.94
N SER A 161 22.44 4.30 -9.01
CA SER A 161 22.58 5.57 -9.71
C SER A 161 22.22 6.73 -8.79
N GLU A 162 23.01 7.80 -8.83
CA GLU A 162 22.65 9.04 -8.16
C GLU A 162 21.36 9.62 -8.75
N ARG A 163 20.59 10.31 -7.90
CA ARG A 163 19.38 11.00 -8.33
C ARG A 163 19.78 12.07 -9.36
N ASN A 164 19.11 12.07 -10.52
CA ASN A 164 19.40 13.05 -11.57
C ASN A 164 19.25 14.48 -11.00
N PRO A 165 20.29 15.34 -11.06
CA PRO A 165 20.23 16.69 -10.49
C PRO A 165 19.22 17.60 -11.20
N LEU A 166 18.74 17.22 -12.39
CA LEU A 166 17.71 17.92 -13.15
C LEU A 166 16.28 17.40 -12.87
N LEU A 167 16.13 16.42 -11.99
CA LEU A 167 14.82 15.87 -11.65
C LEU A 167 13.96 16.95 -10.98
N ARG A 168 12.84 17.29 -11.62
CA ARG A 168 11.85 18.23 -11.09
C ARG A 168 10.83 17.53 -10.21
N GLU A 169 10.16 18.30 -9.37
CA GLU A 169 8.94 17.84 -8.70
C GLU A 169 7.93 17.40 -9.76
N HIS A 170 7.34 16.25 -9.53
CA HIS A 170 6.35 15.62 -10.40
C HIS A 170 5.26 15.03 -9.52
N LEU A 171 4.04 14.98 -10.03
CA LEU A 171 2.94 14.31 -9.36
C LEU A 171 2.39 13.18 -10.23
N SER A 172 2.00 12.09 -9.57
CA SER A 172 1.22 11.04 -10.23
C SER A 172 -0.25 11.45 -10.19
N LEU A 173 -0.86 11.60 -11.36
CA LEU A 173 -2.28 11.89 -11.50
C LEU A 173 -3.04 10.58 -11.75
N LEU A 174 -4.05 10.32 -10.92
CA LEU A 174 -5.02 9.27 -11.17
C LEU A 174 -6.24 9.90 -11.85
N PHE A 175 -6.57 9.44 -13.05
CA PHE A 175 -7.76 9.88 -13.76
C PHE A 175 -8.85 8.83 -13.61
N HIS A 176 -10.02 9.25 -13.13
CA HIS A 176 -11.24 8.46 -13.22
C HIS A 176 -11.96 8.84 -14.53
N PHE A 177 -12.01 7.93 -15.49
CA PHE A 177 -12.75 8.13 -16.73
C PHE A 177 -14.09 7.41 -16.63
N GLU A 178 -15.19 8.17 -16.58
CA GLU A 178 -16.52 7.60 -16.82
C GLU A 178 -16.65 7.26 -18.31
N PHE A 179 -16.64 5.97 -18.64
CA PHE A 179 -17.12 5.54 -19.95
C PHE A 179 -18.64 5.55 -19.92
N ARG A 180 -19.25 6.63 -20.43
CA ARG A 180 -20.67 6.61 -20.82
C ARG A 180 -20.80 5.81 -22.11
N ASP A 181 -21.85 4.99 -22.19
CA ASP A 181 -22.14 4.07 -23.29
C ASP A 181 -21.89 4.71 -24.67
N TYR A 182 -20.77 4.34 -25.30
CA TYR A 182 -20.58 4.55 -26.73
C TYR A 182 -20.93 3.25 -27.45
N GLU A 183 -21.98 3.33 -28.29
CA GLU A 183 -22.27 2.32 -29.31
C GLU A 183 -20.99 2.05 -30.11
N VAL A 184 -20.40 0.88 -29.91
CA VAL A 184 -19.33 0.37 -30.78
C VAL A 184 -19.98 0.06 -32.12
N LYS A 185 -19.98 1.02 -33.04
CA LYS A 185 -20.17 0.72 -34.47
C LYS A 185 -18.88 0.10 -34.99
N THR A 186 -18.86 -1.23 -35.00
CA THR A 186 -17.95 -2.00 -35.86
C THR A 186 -18.25 -1.67 -37.32
N PHE A 187 -17.25 -1.19 -38.04
CA PHE A 187 -17.19 -1.28 -39.50
C PHE A 187 -16.67 -2.65 -39.91
#